data_AF-A0A2E9Z4D1-F1
#
_entry.id   AF-A0A2E9Z4D1-F1
#
_cell.length_a   1.000
_cell.length_b   1.000
_cell.length_c   1.000
_cell.angle_alpha   90.00
_cell.angle_beta   90.00
_cell.angle_gamma   90.00
#
_symmetry.space_group_name_H-M   'P 1'
#
loop_
_entity.id
_entity.type
_entity.pdbx_description
1 polymer ?
#
loop_
_entity_poly.entity_id
_entity_poly.type
_entity_poly.pdbx_seq_one_letter_code
_entity_poly.pdbx_strand_id
1 'polypeptide(L)'
;MILGLDDITGGHEIVAFLIWLGLTALFYLVGYVAALNVVDDITQNSWTKVPAMWGLSIITAGLMSILNYNPLILFFIMCAANYLRLKNLSSPDCEKFPGMQINKALFHIASYGYIFLVLAITHYIDFRNNL
;
A
#
# COMPACT_ATOMS: atom_id res chain seq x y z
N MET A 1 -7.70 33.45 -27.08
CA MET A 1 -7.06 32.18 -27.47
C MET A 1 -6.54 31.56 -26.18
N ILE A 2 -7.22 30.54 -25.65
CA ILE A 2 -6.71 29.79 -24.49
C ILE A 2 -5.64 28.87 -25.08
N LEU A 3 -4.38 28.96 -24.62
CA LEU A 3 -3.33 28.05 -25.08
C LEU A 3 -3.81 26.61 -24.88
N GLY A 4 -3.76 25.82 -25.94
CA GLY A 4 -4.02 24.38 -25.84
C GLY A 4 -2.94 23.74 -24.98
N LEU A 5 -3.26 22.64 -24.30
CA LEU A 5 -2.28 21.90 -23.50
C LEU A 5 -1.10 21.40 -24.35
N ASP A 6 -1.32 21.29 -25.67
CA ASP A 6 -0.35 20.95 -26.72
C ASP A 6 0.57 22.13 -27.12
N ASP A 7 0.21 23.38 -26.81
CA ASP A 7 1.01 24.57 -27.09
C ASP A 7 2.08 24.84 -26.01
N ILE A 8 2.03 24.11 -24.89
CA ILE A 8 3.00 24.19 -23.80
C ILE A 8 4.03 23.08 -24.02
N THR A 9 5.31 23.43 -24.22
CA THR A 9 6.41 22.45 -24.28
C THR A 9 6.41 21.60 -23.01
N GLY A 10 6.08 20.31 -23.14
CA GLY A 10 5.98 19.37 -22.02
C GLY A 10 4.64 19.38 -21.26
N GLY A 11 3.63 20.11 -21.70
CA GLY A 11 2.31 20.18 -21.05
C GLY A 11 1.65 18.81 -20.89
N HIS A 12 1.69 17.98 -21.93
CA HIS A 12 1.18 16.61 -21.89
C HIS A 12 1.93 15.72 -20.88
N GLU A 13 3.25 15.86 -20.76
CA GLU A 13 4.04 15.10 -19.79
C GLU A 13 3.72 15.49 -18.34
N ILE A 14 3.52 16.78 -18.08
CA ILE A 14 3.13 17.27 -16.75
C ILE A 14 1.76 16.70 -16.34
N VAL A 15 0.79 16.68 -17.25
CA VAL A 15 -0.53 16.10 -16.97
C VAL A 15 -0.45 14.60 -16.76
N ALA A 16 0.32 13.88 -17.59
CA ALA A 16 0.55 12.45 -17.41
C ALA A 16 1.20 12.14 -16.05
N PHE A 17 2.18 12.95 -15.63
CA PHE A 17 2.81 12.84 -14.31
C PHE A 17 1.82 13.08 -13.17
N LEU A 18 0.98 14.12 -13.25
CA LEU A 18 -0.04 14.41 -12.22
C LEU A 18 -1.08 13.30 -12.11
N ILE A 19 -1.53 12.75 -13.25
CA ILE A 19 -2.44 11.60 -13.27
C ILE A 19 -1.77 10.39 -12.60
N TRP A 20 -0.53 10.08 -12.99
CA TRP A 20 0.24 8.99 -12.41
C TRP A 20 0.44 9.16 -10.90
N LEU A 21 0.75 10.38 -10.44
CA LEU A 21 0.93 10.71 -9.03
C LEU A 21 -0.38 10.58 -8.24
N GLY A 22 -1.50 11.08 -8.78
CA GLY A 22 -2.81 10.96 -8.15
C GLY A 22 -3.28 9.52 -8.02
N LEU A 23 -3.10 8.73 -9.08
CA LEU A 23 -3.38 7.29 -9.10
C LEU A 23 -2.50 6.55 -8.08
N THR A 24 -1.20 6.85 -8.03
CA THR A 24 -0.25 6.26 -7.07
C THR A 24 -0.65 6.57 -5.63
N ALA A 25 -1.03 7.82 -5.34
CA ALA A 25 -1.51 8.22 -4.03
C ALA A 25 -2.82 7.51 -3.65
N LEU A 26 -3.76 7.38 -4.60
CA LEU A 26 -5.02 6.67 -4.38
C LEU A 26 -4.78 5.19 -4.05
N PHE A 27 -3.88 4.53 -4.78
CA PHE A 27 -3.50 3.15 -4.52
C PHE A 27 -2.86 2.99 -3.14
N TYR A 28 -1.97 3.89 -2.76
CA TYR A 28 -1.38 3.90 -1.41
C TYR A 28 -2.46 4.08 -0.32
N LEU A 29 -3.41 4.99 -0.51
CA LEU A 29 -4.47 5.22 0.48
C LEU A 29 -5.39 3.99 0.61
N VAL A 30 -5.83 3.40 -0.49
CA VAL A 30 -6.80 2.30 -0.47
C VAL A 30 -6.12 0.96 -0.18
N GLY A 31 -5.12 0.61 -0.99
CA GLY A 31 -4.44 -0.69 -0.94
C GLY A 31 -3.58 -0.85 0.31
N TYR A 32 -2.97 0.22 0.81
CA TYR A 32 -2.11 0.16 1.98
C TYR A 32 -2.76 0.74 3.25
N VAL A 33 -3.11 2.03 3.27
CA VAL A 33 -3.59 2.66 4.53
C VAL A 33 -4.93 2.09 4.99
N ALA A 34 -5.94 2.08 4.13
CA ALA A 34 -7.28 1.61 4.48
C ALA A 34 -7.28 0.10 4.70
N ALA A 35 -6.74 -0.68 3.76
CA ALA A 35 -6.82 -2.13 3.83
C ALA A 35 -6.06 -2.71 5.05
N LEU A 36 -4.86 -2.20 5.39
CA LEU A 36 -4.15 -2.68 6.57
C LEU A 36 -4.85 -2.25 7.88
N ASN A 37 -5.46 -1.07 7.91
CA ASN A 37 -6.24 -0.63 9.07
C ASN A 37 -7.50 -1.49 9.26
N VAL A 38 -8.22 -1.82 8.19
CA VAL A 38 -9.39 -2.71 8.26
C VAL A 38 -8.99 -4.10 8.74
N VAL A 39 -7.90 -4.66 8.22
CA VAL A 39 -7.41 -5.97 8.68
C VAL A 39 -6.97 -5.90 10.15
N ASP A 40 -6.32 -4.82 10.57
CA ASP A 40 -5.98 -4.60 11.98
C ASP A 40 -7.21 -4.56 12.87
N ASP A 41 -8.27 -3.86 12.47
CA ASP A 41 -9.48 -3.70 13.27
C ASP A 41 -10.24 -5.03 13.39
N ILE A 42 -10.28 -5.83 12.31
CA ILE A 42 -10.92 -7.15 12.27
C ILE A 42 -10.11 -8.19 13.07
N THR A 43 -8.79 -8.22 12.92
CA THR A 43 -7.94 -9.30 13.46
C THR A 43 -7.28 -8.95 14.80
N GLN A 44 -7.22 -7.67 15.16
CA GLN A 44 -6.64 -7.15 16.40
C GLN A 44 -5.27 -7.76 16.74
N ASN A 45 -5.16 -8.51 17.83
CA ASN A 45 -3.90 -9.15 18.27
C ASN A 45 -3.86 -10.66 17.97
N SER A 46 -4.69 -11.14 17.05
CA SER A 46 -4.81 -12.54 16.68
C SER A 46 -3.75 -12.97 15.67
N TRP A 47 -3.28 -14.22 15.80
CA TRP A 47 -2.42 -14.88 14.80
C TRP A 47 -3.04 -14.96 13.41
N THR A 48 -4.38 -14.88 13.30
CA THR A 48 -5.09 -14.83 12.02
C THR A 48 -4.76 -13.58 11.19
N LYS A 49 -4.14 -12.56 11.80
CA LYS A 49 -3.66 -11.36 11.10
C LYS A 49 -2.68 -11.66 9.99
N VAL A 50 -1.73 -12.56 10.24
CA VAL A 50 -0.66 -12.89 9.29
C VAL A 50 -1.25 -13.44 7.98
N PRO A 51 -2.04 -14.54 8.00
CA PRO A 51 -2.64 -15.05 6.76
C PRO A 51 -3.63 -14.06 6.12
N ALA A 52 -4.37 -13.26 6.92
CA ALA A 52 -5.29 -12.27 6.37
C ALA A 52 -4.56 -11.16 5.60
N MET A 53 -3.51 -10.57 6.19
CA MET A 53 -2.69 -9.55 5.51
C MET A 53 -1.96 -10.15 4.31
N TRP A 54 -1.41 -11.36 4.42
CA TRP A 54 -0.71 -11.99 3.31
C TRP A 54 -1.67 -12.35 2.16
N GLY A 55 -2.88 -12.82 2.43
CA GLY A 55 -3.89 -13.04 1.41
C GLY A 55 -4.30 -11.75 0.69
N LEU A 56 -4.45 -10.65 1.43
CA LEU A 56 -4.76 -9.33 0.87
C LEU A 56 -3.67 -8.83 -0.10
N SER A 57 -2.41 -9.24 0.11
CA SER A 57 -1.30 -8.87 -0.79
C SER A 57 -1.52 -9.35 -2.23
N ILE A 58 -2.18 -10.51 -2.43
CA ILE A 58 -2.50 -11.04 -3.76
C ILE A 58 -3.49 -10.12 -4.46
N ILE A 59 -4.56 -9.71 -3.76
CA ILE A 59 -5.58 -8.81 -4.29
C ILE A 59 -4.94 -7.45 -4.65
N THR A 60 -4.09 -6.94 -3.76
CA THR A 60 -3.45 -5.64 -3.98
C THR A 60 -2.45 -5.70 -5.14
N ALA A 61 -1.66 -6.77 -5.25
CA ALA A 61 -0.73 -6.98 -6.37
C ALA A 61 -1.45 -7.15 -7.71
N GLY A 62 -2.56 -7.88 -7.74
CA GLY A 62 -3.40 -8.01 -8.94
C GLY A 62 -3.92 -6.65 -9.42
N LEU A 63 -4.45 -5.84 -8.49
CA LEU A 63 -4.90 -4.48 -8.79
C LEU A 63 -3.73 -3.61 -9.28
N MET A 64 -2.55 -3.75 -8.68
CA MET A 64 -1.34 -3.02 -9.07
C MET A 64 -0.89 -3.31 -10.49
N SER A 65 -0.93 -4.60 -10.88
CA SER A 65 -0.55 -5.07 -12.21
C SER A 65 -1.57 -4.62 -13.27
N ILE A 66 -2.87 -4.74 -13.01
CA ILE A 66 -3.94 -4.30 -13.95
C ILE A 66 -3.84 -2.80 -14.22
N LEU A 67 -3.57 -2.01 -13.18
CA LEU A 67 -3.48 -0.54 -13.30
C LEU A 67 -2.10 -0.04 -13.75
N ASN A 68 -1.17 -0.96 -14.06
CA ASN A 68 0.17 -0.66 -14.60
C ASN A 68 0.99 0.32 -13.72
N TYR A 69 0.88 0.18 -12.39
CA TYR A 69 1.67 1.00 -11.48
C TYR A 69 3.14 0.59 -11.46
N ASN A 70 4.02 1.52 -11.08
CA ASN A 70 5.41 1.20 -10.78
C ASN A 70 5.52 0.65 -9.33
N PRO A 71 5.73 -0.66 -9.14
CA PRO A 71 5.73 -1.28 -7.81
C PRO A 71 6.89 -0.83 -6.93
N LEU A 72 8.03 -0.42 -7.50
CA LEU A 72 9.23 -0.09 -6.73
C LEU A 72 9.07 1.19 -5.91
N ILE A 73 8.52 2.24 -6.50
CA ILE A 73 8.32 3.54 -5.81
C ILE A 73 7.34 3.35 -4.65
N LEU A 74 6.23 2.65 -4.91
CA LEU A 74 5.21 2.35 -3.90
C LEU A 74 5.77 1.46 -2.78
N PHE A 75 6.64 0.51 -3.09
CA PHE A 75 7.31 -0.31 -2.08
C PHE A 75 8.11 0.53 -1.07
N PHE A 76 8.91 1.49 -1.53
CA PHE A 76 9.68 2.36 -0.63
C PHE A 76 8.78 3.26 0.21
N ILE A 77 7.73 3.84 -0.39
CA ILE A 77 6.74 4.66 0.32
C ILE A 77 6.04 3.84 1.40
N MET A 78 5.57 2.63 1.06
CA MET A 78 4.92 1.73 2.01
C MET A 78 5.87 1.30 3.13
N CYS A 79 7.14 1.04 2.85
CA CYS A 79 8.13 0.71 3.89
C CYS A 79 8.31 1.86 4.89
N ALA A 80 8.52 3.08 4.39
CA ALA A 80 8.68 4.26 5.24
C ALA A 80 7.40 4.55 6.06
N ALA A 81 6.24 4.48 5.42
CA ALA A 81 4.95 4.64 6.08
C ALA A 81 4.69 3.56 7.13
N ASN A 82 5.09 2.32 6.86
CA ASN A 82 4.92 1.20 7.79
C ASN A 82 5.80 1.34 9.02
N TYR A 83 7.04 1.81 8.84
CA TYR A 83 7.91 2.15 9.95
C TYR A 83 7.26 3.19 10.88
N LEU A 84 6.72 4.27 10.33
CA LEU A 84 6.02 5.30 11.12
C LEU A 84 4.76 4.75 11.80
N ARG A 85 3.96 3.96 11.06
CA ARG A 85 2.75 3.32 11.59
C ARG A 85 3.05 2.40 12.78
N LEU A 86 4.07 1.55 12.67
CA LEU A 86 4.44 0.62 13.75
C LEU A 86 5.05 1.34 14.96
N LYS A 87 5.77 2.44 14.73
CA LYS A 87 6.24 3.32 15.82
C LYS A 87 5.06 3.91 16.60
N ASN A 88 4.03 4.41 15.89
CA ASN A 88 2.83 4.98 16.51
C ASN A 88 1.93 3.92 17.17
N LEU A 89 1.91 2.68 16.67
CA LEU A 89 1.23 1.57 17.34
C LEU A 89 1.96 1.11 18.60
N SER A 90 3.27 1.35 18.67
CA SER A 90 4.11 0.95 19.81
C SER A 90 4.21 2.01 20.91
N SER A 91 3.66 3.22 20.69
CA SER A 91 3.66 4.26 21.71
C SER A 91 2.64 3.97 22.81
N PRO A 92 2.97 4.26 24.09
CA PRO A 92 2.07 4.03 25.22
C PRO A 92 0.74 4.80 25.11
N ASP A 93 0.70 5.88 24.34
CA ASP A 93 -0.48 6.71 24.08
C ASP A 93 -1.31 6.25 22.85
N CYS A 94 -1.19 4.98 22.44
CA CYS A 94 -1.92 4.49 21.27
C CYS A 94 -3.43 4.40 21.55
N GLU A 95 -4.19 5.43 21.15
CA GLU A 95 -5.65 5.50 21.28
C GLU A 95 -6.39 4.39 20.50
N LYS A 96 -5.73 3.76 19.52
CA LYS A 96 -6.38 2.81 18.60
C LYS A 96 -6.75 1.48 19.28
N PHE A 97 -6.04 1.08 20.33
CA PHE A 97 -6.30 -0.14 21.09
C PHE A 97 -6.17 0.11 22.60
N PRO A 98 -7.13 0.81 23.23
CA PRO A 98 -7.03 1.18 24.64
C PRO A 98 -6.96 -0.07 25.52
N GLY A 99 -5.89 -0.18 26.32
CA GLY A 99 -5.70 -1.25 27.30
C GLY A 99 -5.24 -2.61 26.75
N MET A 100 -4.92 -2.73 25.45
CA MET A 100 -4.48 -3.98 24.84
C MET A 100 -2.95 -4.06 24.73
N GLN A 101 -2.33 -5.13 25.23
CA GLN A 101 -0.90 -5.39 25.00
C GLN A 101 -0.66 -5.83 23.55
N ILE A 102 -0.36 -4.88 22.67
CA ILE A 102 -0.09 -5.13 21.25
C ILE A 102 1.18 -5.99 21.10
N ASN A 103 1.05 -7.12 20.38
CA ASN A 103 2.19 -7.94 20.00
C ASN A 103 2.93 -7.29 18.82
N LYS A 104 4.00 -6.55 19.12
CA LYS A 104 4.81 -5.84 18.13
C LYS A 104 5.34 -6.78 17.04
N ALA A 105 5.82 -7.96 17.41
CA ALA A 105 6.37 -8.92 16.46
C ALA A 105 5.32 -9.40 15.45
N LEU A 106 4.09 -9.64 15.92
CA LEU A 106 2.98 -10.06 15.06
C LEU A 106 2.62 -8.98 14.03
N PHE A 107 2.51 -7.72 14.45
CA PHE A 107 2.23 -6.60 13.53
C PHE A 107 3.37 -6.35 12.55
N HIS A 108 4.63 -6.54 12.98
CA HIS A 108 5.81 -6.49 12.11
C HIS A 108 5.75 -7.55 11.02
N ILE A 109 5.59 -8.82 11.40
CA ILE A 109 5.58 -9.95 10.46
C ILE A 109 4.42 -9.81 9.48
N ALA A 110 3.23 -9.46 9.96
CA ALA A 110 2.07 -9.31 9.10
C ALA A 110 2.23 -8.14 8.10
N SER A 111 2.63 -6.95 8.59
CA SER A 111 2.69 -5.76 7.75
C SER A 111 3.88 -5.75 6.79
N TYR A 112 5.08 -6.13 7.23
CA TYR A 112 6.22 -6.25 6.31
C TYR A 112 6.03 -7.42 5.35
N GLY A 113 5.50 -8.56 5.83
CA GLY A 113 5.18 -9.68 4.95
C GLY A 113 4.20 -9.27 3.84
N TYR A 114 3.16 -8.49 4.16
CA TYR A 114 2.29 -7.91 3.13
C TYR A 114 3.06 -7.09 2.10
N ILE A 115 3.91 -6.15 2.51
CA ILE A 115 4.63 -5.25 1.58
C ILE A 115 5.58 -6.05 0.66
N PHE A 116 6.34 -6.99 1.23
CA PHE A 116 7.24 -7.84 0.46
C PHE A 116 6.48 -8.78 -0.49
N LEU A 117 5.35 -9.33 -0.06
CA LEU A 117 4.50 -10.16 -0.91
C LEU A 117 3.88 -9.36 -2.05
N VAL A 118 3.39 -8.13 -1.79
CA VAL A 118 2.87 -7.26 -2.87
C VAL A 118 3.95 -7.03 -3.92
N LEU A 119 5.18 -6.69 -3.51
CA LEU A 119 6.30 -6.50 -4.44
C LEU A 119 6.62 -7.78 -5.22
N ALA A 120 6.78 -8.90 -4.52
CA ALA A 120 7.15 -10.18 -5.11
C ALA A 120 6.10 -10.68 -6.09
N ILE A 121 4.81 -10.63 -5.71
CA ILE A 121 3.70 -11.06 -6.56
C ILE A 121 3.59 -10.14 -7.78
N THR A 122 3.71 -8.82 -7.61
CA THR A 122 3.61 -7.88 -8.74
C THR A 122 4.77 -8.03 -9.73
N HIS A 123 5.96 -8.41 -9.26
CA HIS A 123 7.11 -8.66 -10.15
C HIS A 123 7.09 -10.05 -10.80
N TYR A 124 6.61 -11.06 -10.09
CA TYR A 124 6.69 -12.45 -10.53
C TYR A 124 5.45 -12.88 -11.32
N ILE A 125 4.29 -12.33 -11.00
CA ILE A 125 3.02 -12.61 -11.68
C ILE A 125 2.65 -11.40 -12.51
N ASP A 126 2.83 -11.54 -13.81
CA ASP A 126 2.25 -10.61 -14.77
C ASP A 126 0.77 -10.97 -14.94
N PHE A 127 -0.10 -10.33 -14.16
CA PHE A 127 -1.54 -10.54 -14.28
C PHE A 127 -2.09 -10.05 -15.62
N ARG A 128 -1.38 -9.16 -16.32
CA ARG A 128 -1.83 -8.60 -17.59
C ARG A 128 -1.68 -9.58 -18.76
N ASN A 129 -0.72 -10.51 -18.67
CA ASN A 129 -0.48 -11.53 -19.68
C ASN A 129 -1.19 -12.87 -19.38
N ASN A 130 -1.89 -13.00 -18.25
CA ASN A 130 -2.58 -14.22 -17.83
C ASN A 130 -4.11 -14.06 -17.71
N LEU A 131 -4.66 -12.99 -18.30
CA LEU A 131 -6.09 -12.64 -18.37
C LEU A 131 -6.57 -12.65 -19.82
#